data_AF-A0A2R2IVC5-F1
#
_entry.id   AF-A0A2R2IVC5-F1
#
_cell.length_a   1.000
_cell.length_b   1.000
_cell.length_c   1.000
_cell.angle_alpha   90.00
_cell.angle_beta   90.00
_cell.angle_gamma   90.00
#
_symmetry.space_group_name_H-M   'P 1'
#
loop_
_entity.id
_entity.type
_entity.pdbx_description
1 polymer ?
#
loop_
_entity_poly.entity_id
_entity_poly.type
_entity_poly.pdbx_seq_one_letter_code
_entity_poly.pdbx_strand_id
1 'polypeptide(L)'
;MTSKPHLSSAARWAAATLLLALALTTLACRQIEQRNAETLRQAASQQAQRALSAIVERLQRYAYGLRGARGAVVAAGDGPHAQEAFHRYSLSRELPREFPGARGFGFVRRVPETELKAFAAAMRAATGFSVHQFQPYRAEHAIIQFIEPLAANR
;
A
#
# COMPACT_ATOMS: atom_id res chain seq x y z
N MET A 1 -45.42 54.38 41.17
CA MET A 1 -45.11 54.94 39.84
C MET A 1 -44.43 53.86 39.01
N THR A 2 -45.18 53.16 38.16
CA THR A 2 -44.62 52.19 37.19
C THR A 2 -45.42 52.31 35.90
N SER A 3 -44.95 53.16 34.99
CA SER A 3 -45.50 53.27 33.63
C SER A 3 -45.11 52.02 32.86
N LYS A 4 -46.10 51.19 32.49
CA LYS A 4 -45.88 50.05 31.59
C LYS A 4 -45.81 50.61 30.16
N PRO A 5 -44.70 50.44 29.43
CA PRO A 5 -44.58 50.95 28.07
C PRO A 5 -45.53 50.17 27.15
N HIS A 6 -46.57 50.82 26.64
CA HIS A 6 -47.41 50.27 25.59
C HIS A 6 -46.64 50.37 24.26
N LEU A 7 -46.00 49.27 23.86
CA LEU A 7 -45.42 49.11 22.53
C LEU A 7 -46.49 49.36 21.45
N SER A 8 -46.22 50.29 20.53
CA SER A 8 -47.08 50.52 19.36
C SER A 8 -47.25 49.20 18.57
N SER A 9 -48.41 49.00 17.95
CA SER A 9 -48.69 47.81 17.14
C SER A 9 -47.60 47.57 16.08
N ALA A 10 -47.07 48.65 15.49
CA ALA A 10 -45.97 48.61 14.53
C ALA A 10 -44.67 48.01 15.11
N ALA A 11 -44.29 48.36 16.34
CA ALA A 11 -43.10 47.81 16.98
C ALA A 11 -43.21 46.30 17.24
N ARG A 12 -44.41 45.82 17.59
CA ARG A 12 -44.69 44.39 17.77
C ARG A 12 -44.57 43.60 16.46
N TRP A 13 -45.10 44.15 15.36
CA TRP A 13 -44.97 43.55 14.04
C TRP A 13 -43.51 43.52 13.55
N ALA A 14 -42.77 44.62 13.71
CA ALA A 14 -41.36 44.67 13.36
C ALA A 14 -40.53 43.64 14.15
N ALA A 15 -40.77 43.51 15.46
CA ALA A 15 -40.12 42.51 16.29
C ALA A 15 -40.48 41.08 15.86
N ALA A 16 -41.74 40.82 15.52
CA ALA A 16 -42.19 39.50 15.04
C ALA A 16 -41.51 39.13 13.71
N THR A 17 -41.43 40.06 12.76
CA THR A 17 -40.74 39.84 11.48
C THR A 17 -39.25 39.58 11.68
N LEU A 18 -38.58 40.33 12.58
CA LEU A 18 -37.17 40.13 12.89
C LEU A 18 -36.91 38.76 13.52
N LEU A 19 -37.74 38.35 14.48
CA LEU A 19 -37.63 37.04 15.13
C LEU A 19 -37.86 35.90 14.14
N LEU A 20 -38.84 36.05 13.23
CA LEU A 20 -39.10 35.07 12.19
C LEU A 20 -37.92 34.95 11.22
N ALA A 21 -37.37 36.08 10.76
CA ALA A 21 -36.20 36.09 9.89
C ALA A 21 -35.01 35.42 10.57
N LEU A 22 -34.73 35.75 11.83
CA LEU A 22 -33.63 35.15 12.60
C LEU A 22 -33.82 33.64 12.79
N ALA A 23 -35.05 33.19 13.06
CA ALA A 23 -35.37 31.77 13.19
C ALA A 23 -35.14 31.02 11.86
N LEU A 24 -35.59 31.58 10.73
CA LEU A 24 -35.37 31.02 9.40
C LEU A 24 -33.88 30.98 9.04
N THR A 25 -33.13 32.06 9.29
CA THR A 25 -31.69 32.11 9.05
C THR A 25 -30.95 31.07 9.89
N THR A 26 -31.30 30.92 11.17
CA THR A 26 -30.67 29.93 12.06
C THR A 26 -30.95 28.51 11.58
N LEU A 27 -32.19 28.22 11.16
CA LEU A 27 -32.57 26.92 10.61
C LEU A 27 -31.80 26.62 9.31
N ALA A 28 -31.75 27.58 8.38
CA ALA A 28 -31.02 27.44 7.13
C ALA A 28 -29.52 27.22 7.38
N CYS A 29 -28.92 27.99 8.30
CA CYS A 29 -27.52 27.86 8.67
C CYS A 29 -27.22 26.45 9.21
N ARG A 30 -28.03 25.95 10.16
CA ARG A 30 -27.88 24.58 10.68
C ARG A 30 -28.03 23.51 9.59
N GLN A 31 -28.97 23.68 8.67
CA GLN A 31 -29.16 22.74 7.57
C GLN A 31 -27.95 22.73 6.62
N ILE A 32 -27.38 23.90 6.34
CA ILE A 32 -26.17 24.03 5.52
C ILE A 32 -24.97 23.40 6.23
N GLU A 33 -24.79 23.65 7.53
CA GLU A 33 -23.72 23.05 8.32
C GLU A 33 -23.79 21.52 8.32
N GLN A 34 -24.98 20.95 8.50
CA GLN A 34 -25.20 19.52 8.43
C GLN A 34 -24.85 18.94 7.06
N ARG A 35 -25.34 19.56 5.98
CA ARG A 35 -25.02 19.16 4.60
C ARG A 35 -23.53 19.27 4.29
N ASN A 36 -22.87 20.32 4.78
CA ASN A 36 -21.43 20.50 4.61
C ASN A 36 -20.65 19.41 5.35
N ALA A 37 -21.03 19.08 6.58
CA ALA A 37 -20.40 18.01 7.36
C ALA A 37 -20.57 16.64 6.69
N GLU A 38 -21.76 16.34 6.15
CA GLU A 38 -22.02 15.11 5.38
C GLU A 38 -21.20 15.06 4.09
N THR A 39 -21.18 16.15 3.32
CA THR A 39 -20.40 16.26 2.08
C THR A 39 -18.90 16.05 2.35
N LEU A 40 -18.37 16.67 3.41
CA LEU A 40 -16.96 16.51 3.79
C LEU A 40 -16.65 15.08 4.20
N ARG A 41 -17.53 14.43 4.98
CA ARG A 41 -17.36 13.01 5.36
C ARG A 41 -17.40 12.09 4.15
N GLN A 42 -18.30 12.32 3.20
CA GLN A 42 -18.38 11.56 1.95
C GLN A 42 -17.15 11.76 1.08
N ALA A 43 -16.66 13.00 0.93
CA ALA A 43 -15.44 13.27 0.18
C ALA A 43 -14.22 12.58 0.83
N ALA A 44 -14.10 12.64 2.16
CA ALA A 44 -13.04 11.98 2.90
C ALA A 44 -13.10 10.44 2.73
N SER A 45 -14.29 9.84 2.86
CA SER A 45 -14.45 8.38 2.70
C SER A 45 -14.17 7.92 1.28
N GLN A 46 -14.62 8.67 0.27
CA GLN A 46 -14.30 8.38 -1.14
C GLN A 46 -12.80 8.46 -1.41
N GLN A 47 -12.11 9.45 -0.86
CA GLN A 47 -10.67 9.58 -1.03
C GLN A 47 -9.91 8.44 -0.33
N ALA A 48 -10.32 8.07 0.88
CA ALA A 48 -9.77 6.91 1.59
C ALA A 48 -9.99 5.63 0.78
N GLN A 49 -11.19 5.42 0.24
CA GLN A 49 -11.50 4.24 -0.56
C GLN A 49 -10.65 4.17 -1.84
N ARG A 50 -10.45 5.31 -2.53
CA ARG A 50 -9.57 5.37 -3.71
C ARG A 50 -8.13 5.02 -3.36
N ALA A 51 -7.62 5.52 -2.23
CA ALA A 51 -6.28 5.19 -1.76
C ALA A 51 -6.14 3.69 -1.44
N LEU A 52 -7.13 3.11 -0.75
CA LEU A 52 -7.17 1.68 -0.45
C LEU A 52 -7.22 0.83 -1.72
N SER A 53 -8.07 1.18 -2.69
CA SER A 53 -8.12 0.49 -3.98
C SER A 53 -6.77 0.54 -4.71
N ALA A 54 -6.12 1.71 -4.75
CA ALA A 54 -4.80 1.85 -5.37
C ALA A 54 -3.71 0.99 -4.69
N ILE A 55 -3.78 0.83 -3.37
CA ILE A 55 -2.89 -0.09 -2.62
C ILE A 55 -3.15 -1.54 -3.03
N VAL A 56 -4.42 -1.96 -3.06
CA VAL A 56 -4.80 -3.33 -3.43
C VAL A 56 -4.36 -3.66 -4.86
N GLU A 57 -4.62 -2.77 -5.82
CA GLU A 57 -4.18 -2.92 -7.21
C GLU A 57 -2.66 -3.03 -7.33
N ARG A 58 -1.91 -2.28 -6.51
CA ARG A 58 -0.44 -2.38 -6.48
C ARG A 58 0.02 -3.73 -5.92
N LEU A 59 -0.59 -4.21 -4.84
CA LEU A 59 -0.28 -5.54 -4.28
C LEU A 59 -0.59 -6.67 -5.27
N GLN A 60 -1.71 -6.57 -6.00
CA GLN A 60 -2.07 -7.53 -7.05
C GLN A 60 -1.04 -7.55 -8.18
N ARG A 61 -0.54 -6.38 -8.60
CA ARG A 61 0.57 -6.29 -9.57
C ARG A 61 1.80 -7.06 -9.09
N TYR A 62 2.23 -6.89 -7.85
CA TYR A 62 3.36 -7.65 -7.32
C TYR A 62 3.11 -9.16 -7.31
N ALA A 63 1.87 -9.59 -7.04
CA ALA A 63 1.50 -11.01 -7.12
C ALA A 63 1.66 -11.57 -8.56
N TYR A 64 1.34 -10.79 -9.59
CA TYR A 64 1.61 -11.20 -10.98
C TYR A 64 3.11 -11.30 -11.27
N GLY A 65 3.92 -10.35 -10.79
CA GLY A 65 5.38 -10.42 -10.89
C GLY A 65 5.95 -11.68 -10.25
N LEU A 66 5.50 -12.01 -9.03
CA LEU A 66 5.89 -13.23 -8.32
C LEU A 66 5.51 -14.51 -9.08
N ARG A 67 4.30 -14.57 -9.66
CA ARG A 67 3.88 -15.72 -10.49
C ARG A 67 4.73 -15.85 -11.75
N GLY A 68 5.09 -14.74 -12.38
CA GLY A 68 6.00 -14.71 -13.54
C GLY A 68 7.40 -15.21 -13.18
N ALA A 69 7.97 -14.69 -12.08
CA ALA A 69 9.26 -15.12 -11.56
C ALA A 69 9.26 -16.62 -11.22
N ARG A 70 8.20 -17.12 -10.57
CA ARG A 70 8.02 -18.56 -10.32
C ARG A 70 8.00 -19.35 -11.63
N GLY A 71 7.30 -18.88 -12.65
CA GLY A 71 7.26 -19.52 -13.97
C GLY A 71 8.66 -19.62 -14.61
N ALA A 72 9.45 -18.55 -14.52
CA ALA A 72 10.83 -18.55 -15.00
C ALA A 72 11.72 -19.57 -14.26
N VAL A 73 11.60 -19.66 -12.93
CA VAL A 73 12.33 -20.66 -12.14
C VAL A 73 11.92 -22.09 -12.51
N VAL A 74 10.61 -22.35 -12.61
CA VAL A 74 10.09 -23.68 -13.00
C VAL A 74 10.59 -24.08 -14.39
N ALA A 75 10.61 -23.14 -15.35
CA ALA A 75 11.10 -23.41 -16.69
C ALA A 75 12.63 -23.61 -16.76
N ALA A 76 13.38 -22.93 -15.89
CA ALA A 76 14.84 -23.06 -15.82
C ALA A 76 15.29 -24.36 -15.13
N GLY A 77 14.47 -24.91 -14.24
CA GLY A 77 14.79 -26.09 -13.43
C GLY A 77 15.85 -25.80 -12.35
N ASP A 78 16.37 -26.87 -11.74
CA ASP A 78 17.35 -26.80 -10.64
C ASP A 78 18.82 -26.85 -11.09
N GLY A 79 19.08 -26.64 -12.38
CA GLY A 79 20.42 -26.71 -12.95
C GLY A 79 21.32 -25.52 -12.61
N PRO A 80 22.64 -25.63 -12.85
CA PRO A 80 23.61 -24.55 -12.62
C PRO A 80 23.33 -23.29 -13.44
N HIS A 81 22.56 -23.40 -14.53
CA HIS A 81 22.17 -22.29 -15.39
C HIS A 81 20.90 -21.54 -14.92
N ALA A 82 20.28 -21.96 -13.80
CA ALA A 82 19.04 -21.36 -13.32
C ALA A 82 19.17 -19.86 -13.02
N GLN A 83 20.32 -19.42 -12.48
CA GLN A 83 20.58 -18.01 -12.21
C GLN A 83 20.66 -17.18 -13.50
N GLU A 84 21.38 -17.65 -14.52
CA GLU A 84 21.48 -16.95 -15.81
C GLU A 84 20.13 -16.91 -16.54
N ALA A 85 19.36 -18.00 -16.47
CA ALA A 85 18.01 -18.03 -17.00
C ALA A 85 17.10 -17.00 -16.28
N PHE A 86 17.22 -16.89 -14.96
CA PHE A 86 16.48 -15.90 -14.18
C PHE A 86 16.94 -14.45 -14.46
N HIS A 87 18.23 -14.24 -14.67
CA HIS A 87 18.80 -12.95 -15.08
C HIS A 87 18.21 -12.51 -16.43
N ARG A 88 18.22 -13.38 -17.43
CA ARG A 88 17.59 -13.11 -18.74
C ARG A 88 16.09 -12.85 -18.63
N TYR A 89 15.38 -13.60 -17.80
CA TYR A 89 13.99 -13.30 -17.46
C TYR A 89 13.88 -11.87 -16.91
N SER A 90 14.70 -11.49 -15.93
CA SER A 90 14.66 -10.14 -15.35
C SER A 90 14.94 -9.05 -16.37
N LEU A 91 15.86 -9.26 -17.32
CA LEU A 91 16.16 -8.32 -18.39
C LEU A 91 14.97 -8.12 -19.35
N SER A 92 14.09 -9.11 -19.48
CA SER A 92 12.85 -8.98 -20.26
C SER A 92 11.77 -8.12 -19.59
N ARG A 93 12.01 -7.64 -18.36
CA ARG A 93 11.02 -6.93 -17.53
C ARG A 93 11.49 -5.52 -17.23
N GLU A 94 10.55 -4.58 -17.19
CA GLU A 94 10.81 -3.19 -16.84
C GLU A 94 10.31 -2.90 -15.42
N LEU A 95 11.07 -3.35 -14.42
CA LEU A 95 10.64 -3.32 -13.01
C LEU A 95 10.14 -1.96 -12.51
N PRO A 96 10.84 -0.83 -12.74
CA PRO A 96 10.35 0.48 -12.28
C PRO A 96 8.98 0.87 -12.87
N ARG A 97 8.68 0.40 -14.09
CA ARG A 97 7.42 0.70 -14.80
C ARG A 97 6.31 -0.29 -14.42
N GLU A 98 6.62 -1.58 -14.43
CA GLU A 98 5.65 -2.66 -14.21
C GLU A 98 5.32 -2.85 -12.73
N PHE A 99 6.31 -2.64 -11.85
CA PHE A 99 6.24 -2.92 -10.42
C PHE A 99 6.83 -1.75 -9.60
N PRO A 100 6.27 -0.53 -9.72
CA PRO A 100 6.79 0.64 -9.02
C PRO A 100 6.83 0.40 -7.51
N GLY A 101 7.98 0.65 -6.88
CA GLY A 101 8.23 0.42 -5.46
C GLY A 101 8.74 -0.98 -5.09
N ALA A 102 8.70 -1.96 -6.00
CA ALA A 102 9.36 -3.24 -5.78
C ALA A 102 10.88 -3.09 -5.98
N ARG A 103 11.68 -3.67 -5.07
CA ARG A 103 13.14 -3.69 -5.19
C ARG A 103 13.64 -4.70 -6.22
N GLY A 104 12.85 -5.73 -6.51
CA GLY A 104 13.27 -6.85 -7.32
C GLY A 104 12.40 -8.08 -7.07
N PHE A 105 12.70 -9.14 -7.82
CA PHE A 105 12.18 -10.48 -7.58
C PHE A 105 13.36 -11.43 -7.40
N GLY A 106 13.21 -12.37 -6.48
CA GLY A 106 14.24 -13.36 -6.19
C GLY A 106 13.66 -14.72 -5.93
N PHE A 107 14.56 -15.69 -5.84
CA PHE A 107 14.24 -17.07 -5.52
C PHE A 107 14.85 -17.45 -4.17
N VAL A 108 14.00 -18.03 -3.32
CA VAL A 108 14.39 -18.53 -2.01
C VAL A 108 14.31 -20.04 -2.03
N ARG A 109 15.44 -20.70 -1.78
CA ARG A 109 15.54 -22.15 -1.67
C ARG A 109 15.46 -22.56 -0.21
N ARG A 110 14.64 -23.59 0.06
CA ARG A 110 14.62 -24.27 1.36
C ARG A 110 15.78 -25.27 1.40
N VAL A 111 16.64 -25.16 2.40
CA VAL A 111 17.86 -25.98 2.53
C VAL A 111 17.90 -26.56 3.95
N PRO A 112 17.85 -27.89 4.12
CA PRO A 112 18.02 -28.51 5.43
C PRO A 112 19.34 -28.12 6.09
N GLU A 113 19.37 -28.00 7.43
CA GLU A 113 20.60 -27.71 8.20
C GLU A 113 21.76 -28.63 7.80
N THR A 114 21.48 -29.92 7.58
CA THR A 114 22.45 -30.94 7.19
C THR A 114 23.09 -30.69 5.82
N GLU A 115 22.39 -29.99 4.93
CA GLU A 115 22.82 -29.73 3.56
C GLU A 115 23.42 -28.32 3.38
N LEU A 116 23.23 -27.43 4.34
CA LEU A 116 23.61 -26.02 4.23
C LEU A 116 25.08 -25.82 3.84
N LYS A 117 25.99 -26.59 4.45
CA LYS A 117 27.43 -26.49 4.15
C LYS A 117 27.74 -26.91 2.71
N ALA A 118 27.14 -28.00 2.24
CA ALA A 118 27.33 -28.49 0.87
C ALA A 118 26.74 -27.51 -0.15
N PHE A 119 25.53 -27.02 0.10
CA PHE A 119 24.87 -26.01 -0.72
C PHE A 119 25.71 -24.72 -0.83
N ALA A 120 26.19 -24.19 0.31
CA ALA A 120 27.00 -22.98 0.33
C ALA A 120 28.33 -23.16 -0.41
N ALA A 121 28.98 -24.33 -0.29
CA ALA A 121 30.21 -24.63 -1.01
C ALA A 121 29.99 -24.69 -2.53
N ALA A 122 28.93 -25.37 -2.98
CA ALA A 122 28.58 -25.46 -4.39
C ALA A 122 28.29 -24.07 -5.01
N MET A 123 27.51 -23.23 -4.31
CA MET A 123 27.19 -21.88 -4.79
C MET A 123 28.40 -20.94 -4.77
N ARG A 124 29.30 -21.08 -3.78
CA ARG A 124 30.49 -20.22 -3.66
C ARG A 124 31.46 -20.43 -4.83
N ALA A 125 31.61 -21.66 -5.30
CA ALA A 125 32.45 -21.98 -6.46
C ALA A 125 31.98 -21.29 -7.75
N ALA A 126 30.68 -21.03 -7.89
CA ALA A 126 30.11 -20.41 -9.08
C ALA A 126 30.00 -18.88 -9.01
N THR A 127 29.81 -18.30 -7.81
CA THR A 127 29.34 -16.89 -7.69
C THR A 127 29.96 -16.09 -6.55
N GLY A 128 30.89 -16.67 -5.76
CA GLY A 128 31.39 -16.01 -4.55
C GLY A 128 30.35 -15.93 -3.42
N PHE A 129 29.30 -16.74 -3.50
CA PHE A 129 28.19 -16.82 -2.54
C PHE A 129 28.64 -16.90 -1.07
N SER A 130 27.95 -16.14 -0.21
CA SER A 130 28.12 -16.22 1.24
C SER A 130 26.75 -16.24 1.94
N VAL A 131 26.61 -17.12 2.94
CA VAL A 131 25.40 -17.20 3.76
C VAL A 131 25.58 -16.29 4.95
N HIS A 132 24.70 -15.30 5.09
CA HIS A 132 24.61 -14.46 6.28
C HIS A 132 23.37 -14.85 7.08
N GLN A 133 23.55 -15.15 8.37
CA GLN A 133 22.46 -15.44 9.29
C GLN A 133 22.28 -14.24 10.22
N PHE A 134 21.05 -13.73 10.33
CA PHE A 134 20.72 -12.65 11.26
C PHE A 134 20.73 -13.09 12.71
N GLN A 135 20.44 -14.37 12.97
CA GLN A 135 20.44 -14.99 14.28
C GLN A 135 20.76 -16.50 14.15
N PRO A 136 21.28 -17.15 15.21
CA PRO A 136 21.50 -18.60 15.19
C PRO A 136 20.21 -19.35 14.89
N TYR A 137 20.24 -20.23 13.89
CA TYR A 137 19.10 -21.01 13.46
C TYR A 137 19.57 -22.39 12.97
N ARG A 138 18.92 -23.46 13.43
CA ARG A 138 19.38 -24.86 13.24
C ARG A 138 18.33 -25.80 12.63
N ALA A 139 17.27 -25.23 12.07
CA ALA A 139 16.27 -25.98 11.33
C ALA A 139 16.50 -25.77 9.83
N GLU A 140 15.45 -25.88 9.03
CA GLU A 140 15.55 -25.70 7.59
C GLU A 140 15.64 -24.21 7.21
N HIS A 141 16.70 -23.86 6.46
CA HIS A 141 17.04 -22.49 6.09
C HIS A 141 16.29 -22.05 4.84
N ALA A 142 15.79 -20.82 4.85
CA ALA A 142 15.26 -20.14 3.68
C ALA A 142 16.35 -19.24 3.08
N ILE A 143 17.11 -19.77 2.11
CA ILE A 143 18.26 -19.10 1.53
C ILE A 143 17.87 -18.35 0.26
N ILE A 144 18.12 -17.04 0.21
CA ILE A 144 18.01 -16.28 -1.04
C ILE A 144 19.12 -16.76 -1.99
N GLN A 145 18.75 -17.49 -3.04
CA GLN A 145 19.70 -18.06 -3.99
C GLN A 145 20.09 -17.03 -5.06
N PHE A 146 19.13 -16.26 -5.56
CA PHE A 146 19.35 -15.14 -6.48
C PHE A 146 18.23 -14.10 -6.36
N ILE A 147 18.56 -12.84 -6.63
CA ILE A 147 17.62 -11.71 -6.67
C ILE A 147 18.04 -10.76 -7.79
N GLU A 148 17.05 -10.28 -8.54
CA GLU A 148 17.28 -9.31 -9.62
C GLU A 148 16.39 -8.08 -9.48
N PRO A 149 16.89 -6.87 -9.80
CA PRO A 149 18.24 -6.58 -10.28
C PRO A 149 19.25 -6.56 -9.14
N LEU A 150 20.42 -7.17 -9.33
CA LEU A 150 21.49 -7.20 -8.32
C LEU A 150 21.94 -5.79 -7.88
N ALA A 151 22.00 -4.82 -8.79
CA ALA A 151 22.47 -3.47 -8.49
C ALA A 151 21.67 -2.76 -7.39
N ALA A 152 20.37 -3.05 -7.27
CA ALA A 152 19.50 -2.46 -6.24
C ALA A 152 19.41 -3.32 -4.95
N ASN A 153 20.06 -4.48 -4.93
CA ASN A 153 19.90 -5.52 -3.90
C ASN A 153 21.23 -6.09 -3.38
N ARG A 154 22.35 -5.41 -3.63
CA ARG A 154 23.62 -5.68 -2.94
C ARG A 154 23.58 -5.20 -1.49
#